data_AF-A0AAD9BL42-F1
#
_entry.id   AF-A0AAD9BL42-F1
#
_cell.length_a   1.000
_cell.length_b   1.000
_cell.length_c   1.000
_cell.angle_alpha   90.00
_cell.angle_beta   90.00
_cell.angle_gamma   90.00
#
_symmetry.space_group_name_H-M   'P 1'
#
loop_
_entity.id
_entity.type
_entity.pdbx_description
1 polymer ?
#
loop_
_entity_poly.entity_id
_entity_poly.type
_entity_poly.pdbx_seq_one_letter_code
_entity_poly.pdbx_strand_id
1 'polypeptide(L)'
;MDSDLLQSPAVGLTEEEEADMNDWKLPLAFMKKRHSEKIEGSKALAQSWRMKDRMKTVSVALVLCLNVGVDPPDVVKTSPCARLECWIGEHTHSAT
;
A
#
# COMPACT_ATOMS: atom_id res chain seq x y z
N MET A 1 -33.14 -54.79 41.97
CA MET A 1 -32.82 -54.40 40.59
C MET A 1 -31.31 -54.20 40.56
N ASP A 2 -30.55 -55.29 40.43
CA ASP A 2 -29.93 -55.77 39.17
C ASP A 2 -28.80 -54.80 38.75
N SER A 3 -27.52 -55.11 39.01
CA SER A 3 -26.61 -55.87 38.11
C SER A 3 -26.67 -55.42 36.64
N ASP A 4 -25.50 -55.38 36.00
CA ASP A 4 -25.30 -55.22 34.54
C ASP A 4 -25.41 -53.76 34.04
N LEU A 5 -24.34 -53.08 33.58
CA LEU A 5 -23.56 -53.26 32.34
C LEU A 5 -22.95 -51.86 32.12
N LEU A 6 -21.68 -51.56 31.90
CA LEU A 6 -20.61 -52.21 31.16
C LEU A 6 -19.29 -51.56 31.58
N GLN A 7 -18.28 -52.40 31.75
CA GLN A 7 -16.90 -52.03 31.46
C GLN A 7 -16.85 -51.36 30.07
N SER A 8 -16.37 -50.12 29.99
CA SER A 8 -15.88 -49.55 28.73
C SER A 8 -14.41 -49.17 28.89
N PRO A 9 -13.52 -49.63 27.99
CA PRO A 9 -12.09 -49.48 28.10
C PRO A 9 -11.70 -48.12 27.54
N ALA A 10 -11.76 -47.05 28.33
CA ALA A 10 -11.10 -45.81 27.93
C ALA A 10 -9.69 -45.84 28.52
N VAL A 11 -8.83 -46.57 27.78
CA VAL A 11 -7.40 -46.30 27.56
C VAL A 11 -6.82 -45.38 28.61
N GLY A 12 -6.01 -45.93 29.53
CA GLY A 12 -5.13 -45.10 30.34
C GLY A 12 -4.42 -44.17 29.39
N LEU A 13 -4.76 -42.87 29.45
CA LEU A 13 -3.86 -41.87 28.95
C LEU A 13 -2.66 -42.01 29.87
N THR A 14 -1.67 -42.69 29.35
CA THR A 14 -0.53 -43.22 30.07
C THR A 14 0.09 -42.08 30.86
N GLU A 15 0.57 -42.33 32.09
CA GLU A 15 1.36 -41.32 32.82
C GLU A 15 2.52 -40.78 31.95
N GLU A 16 2.95 -41.59 30.97
CA GLU A 16 3.86 -41.28 29.87
C GLU A 16 3.29 -40.22 28.89
N GLU A 17 2.03 -40.34 28.43
CA GLU A 17 1.34 -39.31 27.62
C GLU A 17 1.14 -37.99 28.39
N GLU A 18 0.85 -38.03 29.69
CA GLU A 18 0.79 -36.81 30.52
C GLU A 18 2.17 -36.17 30.73
N ALA A 19 3.22 -36.98 30.85
CA ALA A 19 4.61 -36.51 30.95
C ALA A 19 5.05 -35.84 29.63
N ASP A 20 4.76 -36.44 28.49
CA ASP A 20 5.01 -35.87 27.15
C ASP A 20 4.25 -34.55 26.95
N MET A 21 3.02 -34.48 27.47
CA MET A 21 2.18 -33.27 27.41
C MET A 21 2.72 -32.13 28.28
N ASN A 22 3.56 -32.44 29.29
CA ASN A 22 4.20 -31.46 30.16
C ASN A 22 5.59 -31.03 29.69
N ASP A 23 6.33 -31.90 29.00
CA ASP A 23 7.67 -31.58 28.46
C ASP A 23 7.60 -30.43 27.43
N TRP A 24 6.56 -30.43 26.59
CA TRP A 24 6.31 -29.34 25.63
C TRP A 24 6.01 -27.98 26.29
N LYS A 25 5.63 -27.98 27.57
CA LYS A 25 5.37 -26.76 28.35
C LYS A 25 6.65 -26.19 28.96
N LEU A 26 7.76 -26.91 28.93
CA LEU A 26 9.01 -26.46 29.52
C LEU A 26 9.66 -25.35 28.66
N PRO A 27 10.08 -24.23 29.28
CA PRO A 27 10.72 -23.15 28.55
C PRO A 27 12.12 -23.57 28.09
N LEU A 28 12.35 -23.49 26.79
CA LEU A 28 13.63 -23.82 26.19
C LEU A 28 14.65 -22.68 26.39
N ALA A 29 15.67 -22.94 27.20
CA ALA A 29 16.75 -22.00 27.46
C ALA A 29 17.75 -21.93 26.29
N PHE A 30 18.31 -20.74 26.04
CA PHE A 30 19.36 -20.52 25.03
C PHE A 30 19.02 -20.97 23.59
N MET A 31 17.73 -21.07 23.24
CA MET A 31 17.30 -21.41 21.87
C MET A 31 16.91 -20.21 21.02
N LYS A 32 17.16 -18.98 21.50
CA LYS A 32 16.96 -17.77 20.68
C LYS A 32 18.02 -17.71 19.57
N LYS A 33 17.69 -17.13 18.41
CA LYS A 33 18.59 -16.97 17.26
C LYS A 33 20.01 -16.53 17.60
N ARG A 34 20.17 -15.62 18.56
CA ARG A 34 21.49 -15.14 19.03
C ARG A 34 22.40 -16.23 19.60
N HIS A 35 21.86 -17.36 20.05
CA HIS A 35 22.60 -18.49 20.65
C HIS A 35 22.79 -19.66 19.67
N SER A 36 21.92 -19.79 18.67
CA SER A 36 21.96 -20.89 17.68
C SER A 36 22.62 -20.48 16.36
N GLU A 37 22.50 -19.21 15.98
CA GLU A 37 23.06 -18.66 14.75
C GLU A 37 24.39 -17.97 15.05
N LYS A 38 25.32 -18.01 14.08
CA LYS A 38 26.57 -17.25 14.16
C LYS A 38 26.25 -15.76 14.16
N ILE A 39 26.78 -15.03 15.13
CA ILE A 39 26.59 -13.57 15.21
C ILE A 39 27.49 -12.91 14.16
N GLU A 40 26.90 -12.57 13.03
CA GLU A 40 27.55 -11.83 11.94
C GLU A 40 26.65 -10.70 11.43
N GLY A 41 27.28 -9.65 10.88
CA GLY A 41 26.56 -8.53 10.28
C GLY A 41 25.89 -8.94 8.97
N SER A 42 24.74 -8.36 8.66
CA SER A 42 24.09 -8.57 7.37
C SER A 42 24.95 -8.01 6.22
N LYS A 43 24.95 -8.71 5.09
CA LYS A 43 25.64 -8.24 3.88
C LYS A 43 24.95 -6.99 3.36
N ALA A 44 25.72 -5.93 3.11
CA ALA A 44 25.20 -4.71 2.52
C ALA A 44 24.83 -4.95 1.05
N LEU A 45 23.53 -5.03 0.75
CA LEU A 45 23.04 -5.07 -0.62
C LEU A 45 22.92 -3.63 -1.14
N ALA A 46 23.49 -3.37 -2.32
CA ALA A 46 23.35 -2.09 -3.00
C ALA A 46 21.86 -1.78 -3.25
N GLN A 47 21.43 -0.58 -2.87
CA GLN A 47 20.03 -0.14 -2.94
C GLN A 47 19.81 0.74 -4.17
N SER A 48 18.97 0.31 -5.11
CA SER A 48 18.72 0.98 -6.41
C SER A 48 17.45 1.85 -6.46
N TRP A 49 16.81 2.12 -5.32
CA TRP A 49 15.54 2.88 -5.27
C TRP A 49 15.71 4.38 -5.56
N ARG A 50 16.94 4.90 -5.52
CA ARG A 50 17.20 6.30 -5.89
C ARG A 50 17.34 6.41 -7.40
N MET A 51 16.52 7.29 -7.99
CA MET A 51 16.72 7.70 -9.37
C MET A 51 18.12 8.28 -9.53
N LYS A 52 18.87 7.70 -10.47
CA LYS A 52 20.23 8.14 -10.82
C LYS A 52 20.21 9.47 -11.56
N ASP A 53 19.27 9.62 -12.49
CA ASP A 53 19.13 10.79 -13.33
C ASP A 53 17.84 11.55 -13.02
N ARG A 54 17.92 12.89 -12.99
CA ARG A 54 16.78 13.77 -12.76
C ARG A 54 16.58 14.64 -14.00
N MET A 55 15.54 14.33 -14.77
CA MET A 55 15.16 15.14 -15.92
C MET A 55 14.49 16.43 -15.48
N LYS A 56 14.77 17.52 -16.21
CA LYS A 56 14.12 18.82 -16.05
C LYS A 56 13.63 19.29 -17.42
N THR A 57 12.45 19.88 -17.48
CA THR A 57 11.95 20.57 -18.68
C THR A 57 12.64 21.93 -18.79
N VAL A 58 13.44 22.11 -19.83
CA VAL A 58 14.24 23.33 -20.04
C VAL A 58 13.40 24.42 -20.73
N SER A 59 12.50 24.02 -21.64
CA SER A 59 11.70 24.94 -22.45
C SER A 59 10.29 24.40 -22.66
N VAL A 60 9.31 25.30 -22.70
CA VAL A 60 7.91 25.02 -23.04
C VAL A 60 7.45 26.05 -24.07
N ALA A 61 6.64 25.62 -25.04
CA ALA A 61 5.93 26.50 -25.95
C ALA A 61 4.43 26.25 -25.78
N LEU A 62 3.66 27.31 -25.47
CA LEU A 62 2.21 27.28 -25.44
C LEU A 62 1.69 28.00 -26.69
N VAL A 63 0.90 27.32 -27.51
CA VAL A 63 0.28 27.88 -28.72
C VAL A 63 -1.22 27.98 -28.46
N LEU A 64 -1.74 29.20 -28.51
CA LEU A 64 -3.15 29.51 -28.32
C LEU A 64 -3.72 30.00 -29.65
N CYS A 65 -4.74 29.31 -30.17
CA CYS A 65 -5.43 29.68 -31.41
C CYS A 65 -6.78 30.32 -31.08
N LEU A 66 -6.76 31.48 -30.44
CA LEU A 66 -7.96 32.20 -30.00
C LEU A 66 -8.14 33.48 -30.83
N ASN A 67 -9.33 33.69 -31.38
CA ASN A 67 -9.73 34.97 -31.98
C ASN A 67 -10.69 35.69 -31.01
N VAL A 68 -10.14 36.51 -30.12
CA VAL A 68 -10.89 37.07 -28.97
C VAL A 68 -12.10 37.88 -29.45
N GLY A 69 -13.28 37.59 -28.87
CA GLY A 69 -14.54 38.27 -29.22
C GLY A 69 -15.14 37.86 -30.56
N VAL A 70 -14.52 36.96 -31.31
CA VAL A 70 -15.06 36.40 -32.55
C VAL A 70 -15.30 34.92 -32.36
N ASP A 71 -16.57 34.56 -32.37
CA ASP A 71 -16.97 33.16 -32.29
C ASP A 71 -16.76 32.50 -33.65
N PRO A 72 -16.16 31.30 -33.69
CA PRO A 72 -16.06 30.56 -34.93
C PRO A 72 -17.48 30.28 -35.45
N PRO A 73 -17.70 30.39 -36.78
CA PRO A 73 -19.04 30.34 -37.38
C PRO A 73 -19.72 28.97 -37.21
N ASP A 74 -18.96 27.95 -36.81
CA ASP A 74 -19.43 26.57 -36.69
C ASP A 74 -20.09 26.25 -35.33
N VAL A 75 -20.10 27.20 -34.39
CA VAL A 75 -20.57 26.96 -33.02
C VAL A 75 -21.67 27.94 -32.65
N VAL A 76 -22.91 27.43 -32.49
CA VAL A 76 -24.01 28.19 -31.90
C VAL A 76 -23.87 28.17 -30.38
N LYS A 77 -23.64 29.34 -29.76
CA LYS A 77 -23.50 29.46 -28.30
C LYS A 77 -24.84 29.67 -27.61
N THR A 78 -24.98 29.10 -26.41
CA THR A 78 -26.10 29.37 -25.50
C THR A 78 -26.00 30.77 -24.88
N SER A 79 -27.13 31.36 -24.47
CA SER A 79 -27.15 32.61 -23.70
C SER A 79 -27.52 32.31 -22.23
N PRO A 80 -26.61 32.54 -21.25
CA PRO A 80 -25.25 33.07 -21.38
C PRO A 80 -24.22 32.03 -21.85
N CYS A 81 -23.11 32.49 -22.44
CA CYS A 81 -21.99 31.64 -22.87
C CYS A 81 -20.81 31.71 -21.89
N ALA A 82 -20.07 30.61 -21.73
CA ALA A 82 -18.82 30.60 -20.97
C ALA A 82 -17.70 31.30 -21.76
N ARG A 83 -17.04 32.29 -21.14
CA ARG A 83 -16.03 33.17 -21.76
C ARG A 83 -14.75 33.34 -20.93
N LEU A 84 -14.57 32.50 -19.91
CA LEU A 84 -13.42 32.60 -19.01
C LEU A 84 -12.26 31.80 -19.58
N GLU A 85 -11.14 32.45 -19.89
CA GLU A 85 -9.93 31.82 -20.41
C GLU A 85 -8.80 32.01 -19.42
N CYS A 86 -8.13 30.92 -19.01
CA CYS A 86 -7.07 30.98 -17.98
C CYS A 86 -7.49 31.68 -16.67
N TRP A 87 -8.77 31.54 -16.28
CA TRP A 87 -9.37 32.22 -15.12
C TRP A 87 -9.52 33.74 -15.26
N ILE A 88 -9.41 34.25 -16.49
CA ILE A 88 -9.52 35.67 -16.82
C ILE A 88 -10.73 35.89 -17.72
N GLY A 89 -11.52 36.92 -17.42
CA GLY A 89 -12.67 37.30 -18.24
C GLY A 89 -12.27 38.25 -19.37
N GLU A 90 -12.82 38.06 -20.56
CA GLU A 90 -12.54 38.93 -21.71
C GLU A 90 -12.87 40.42 -21.44
N HIS A 91 -13.85 40.70 -20.56
CA HIS A 91 -14.32 42.06 -20.25
C HIS A 91 -13.45 42.84 -19.26
N THR A 92 -12.46 42.21 -18.61
CA THR A 92 -11.62 42.89 -17.61
C THR A 92 -10.37 43.55 -18.21
N HIS A 93 -10.03 43.27 -19.47
CA HIS A 93 -8.79 43.74 -20.11
C HIS A 93 -8.97 44.83 -21.20
N SER A 94 -10.21 45.18 -21.58
CA SER A 94 -10.49 46.13 -22.69
C SER A 94 -10.65 47.59 -22.25
N ALA A 95 -10.19 47.98 -21.05
CA ALA A 95 -10.24 49.36 -20.55
C ALA A 95 -8.83 49.95 -20.43
N THR A 96 -8.22 50.30 -21.55
CA THR A 96 -7.21 51.36 -21.69
C THR A 96 -7.27 51.88 -23.12
#